data_AF-A0A7V6TYN8-F1
#
_entry.id   AF-A0A7V6TYN8-F1
#
_cell.length_a   1.000
_cell.length_b   1.000
_cell.length_c   1.000
_cell.angle_alpha   90.00
_cell.angle_beta   90.00
_cell.angle_gamma   90.00
#
_symmetry.space_group_name_H-M   'P 1'
#
loop_
_entity.id
_entity.type
_entity.pdbx_description
1 polymer ?
#
loop_
_entity_poly.entity_id
_entity_poly.type
_entity_poly.pdbx_seq_one_letter_code
_entity_poly.pdbx_strand_id
1 'polypeptide(L)'
;MTVHLTEREGYSRRPVVRRAILWLLFLAPFFYLTYGTANWIASQQSHVPNLAFAWENRVPFIAWSIVPYWSVNLFYAVALFVNDSPEQVDRLAKRYLTAQIIAVLCFVAFPLTATFVKPATAGIPGFMFDVLGGFDKPFNQAPSLHIALLIIIWDQMRRVMGGAVRVVWHVWCLLIGLSVLTTYQHHAVDIPAGALLGLFALWLFPRNGSSPFAGFQLTTNPKARRLGLYYLAGAVLFLALGIHGLSMTGYAIFWLWPATALAIVALGYFGAGAGIFQKQTD
;
A
#
# COMPACT_ATOMS: atom_id res chain seq x y z
N MET A 1 -9.11 -36.79 -8.91
CA MET A 1 -7.87 -36.41 -8.20
C MET A 1 -8.29 -35.58 -7.00
N THR A 2 -8.41 -36.28 -5.89
CA THR A 2 -9.12 -35.90 -4.67
C THR A 2 -8.30 -34.85 -3.94
N VAL A 3 -8.90 -33.69 -3.71
CA VAL A 3 -8.32 -32.66 -2.84
C VAL A 3 -8.21 -33.26 -1.45
N HIS A 4 -6.98 -33.59 -1.04
CA HIS A 4 -6.65 -33.92 0.34
C HIS A 4 -6.93 -32.69 1.20
N LEU A 5 -8.18 -32.56 1.65
CA LEU A 5 -8.53 -31.84 2.87
C LEU A 5 -8.09 -32.74 4.03
N THR A 6 -6.77 -32.89 4.20
CA THR A 6 -6.23 -33.52 5.38
C THR A 6 -6.58 -32.62 6.55
N GLU A 7 -7.42 -33.14 7.45
CA GLU A 7 -7.62 -32.66 8.80
C GLU A 7 -6.26 -32.29 9.40
N ARG A 8 -5.96 -31.00 9.49
CA ARG A 8 -4.91 -30.52 10.39
C ARG A 8 -5.50 -30.59 11.80
N GLU A 9 -5.06 -31.60 12.54
CA GLU A 9 -5.15 -31.80 13.98
C GLU A 9 -5.63 -30.56 14.78
N GLY A 10 -6.81 -30.67 15.42
CA GLY A 10 -7.16 -29.99 16.66
C GLY A 10 -7.23 -28.45 16.72
N TYR A 11 -6.80 -27.70 15.70
CA TYR A 11 -6.80 -26.24 15.77
C TYR A 11 -8.08 -25.67 15.14
N SER A 12 -9.03 -25.30 16.00
CA SER A 12 -10.24 -24.59 15.59
C SER A 12 -9.87 -23.36 14.78
N ARG A 13 -10.33 -23.24 13.52
CA ARG A 13 -10.17 -22.00 12.71
C ARG A 13 -11.03 -20.83 13.21
N ARG A 14 -11.92 -21.09 14.20
CA ARG A 14 -12.84 -20.08 14.76
C ARG A 14 -12.13 -18.81 15.25
N PRO A 15 -10.98 -18.85 15.95
CA PRO A 15 -10.27 -17.65 16.40
C PRO A 15 -9.77 -16.81 15.22
N VAL A 16 -9.25 -17.43 14.16
CA VAL A 16 -8.79 -16.73 12.95
C VAL A 16 -9.95 -16.02 12.26
N VAL A 17 -11.04 -16.75 12.02
CA VAL A 17 -12.25 -16.20 11.38
C VAL A 17 -12.84 -15.06 12.20
N ARG A 18 -12.97 -15.24 13.52
CA ARG A 18 -13.45 -14.19 14.43
C ARG A 18 -12.55 -12.96 14.36
N ARG A 19 -11.23 -13.14 14.37
CA ARG A 19 -10.28 -12.03 14.31
C ARG A 19 -10.33 -11.30 12.96
N ALA A 20 -10.44 -12.03 11.86
CA ALA A 20 -10.60 -11.46 10.52
C ALA A 20 -11.89 -10.62 10.40
N ILE A 21 -13.03 -11.13 10.91
CA ILE A 21 -14.29 -10.39 10.93
C ILE A 21 -14.17 -9.12 11.78
N LEU A 22 -13.59 -9.21 12.98
CA LEU A 22 -13.41 -8.03 13.84
C LEU A 22 -12.55 -6.97 13.16
N TRP A 23 -11.47 -7.35 12.48
CA TRP A 23 -10.67 -6.42 11.71
C TRP A 23 -11.42 -5.83 10.52
N LEU A 24 -12.22 -6.61 9.79
CA LEU A 24 -13.04 -6.08 8.69
C LEU A 24 -14.09 -5.08 9.17
N LEU A 25 -14.77 -5.39 10.29
CA LEU A 25 -15.74 -4.50 10.92
C LEU A 25 -15.10 -3.20 11.44
N PHE A 26 -13.80 -3.19 11.69
CA PHE A 26 -13.07 -1.98 12.05
C PHE A 26 -12.52 -1.25 10.82
N LEU A 27 -11.79 -1.95 9.95
CA LEU A 27 -11.05 -1.38 8.83
C LEU A 27 -11.97 -0.79 7.77
N ALA A 28 -13.11 -1.41 7.47
CA ALA A 28 -14.02 -0.89 6.45
C ALA A 28 -14.67 0.44 6.88
N PRO A 29 -15.32 0.57 8.06
CA PRO A 29 -15.81 1.87 8.52
C PRO A 29 -14.69 2.90 8.69
N PHE A 30 -13.54 2.49 9.24
CA PHE A 30 -12.39 3.39 9.40
C PHE A 30 -11.91 3.93 8.05
N PHE A 31 -11.84 3.08 7.02
CA PHE A 31 -11.54 3.49 5.65
C PHE A 31 -12.52 4.55 5.17
N TYR A 32 -13.82 4.24 5.12
CA TYR A 32 -14.81 5.17 4.57
C TYR A 32 -14.88 6.49 5.33
N LEU A 33 -14.72 6.47 6.66
CA LEU A 33 -14.71 7.69 7.49
C LEU A 33 -13.48 8.55 7.21
N THR A 34 -12.28 7.97 7.32
CA THR A 34 -11.03 8.73 7.14
C THR A 34 -10.87 9.21 5.70
N TYR A 35 -11.17 8.35 4.74
CA TYR A 35 -11.08 8.63 3.32
C TYR A 35 -12.14 9.64 2.86
N GLY A 36 -13.39 9.49 3.30
CA GLY A 36 -14.45 10.44 3.02
C GLY A 36 -14.15 11.83 3.61
N THR A 37 -13.58 11.87 4.81
CA THR A 37 -13.15 13.12 5.46
C THR A 37 -12.01 13.79 4.70
N ALA A 38 -10.97 13.04 4.31
CA ALA A 38 -9.86 13.59 3.52
C ALA A 38 -10.33 14.15 2.18
N ASN A 39 -11.23 13.44 1.49
CA ASN A 39 -11.87 13.92 0.26
C ASN A 39 -12.70 15.18 0.47
N TRP A 40 -13.47 15.25 1.56
CA TRP A 40 -14.23 16.44 1.89
C TRP A 40 -13.29 17.63 2.13
N ILE A 41 -12.23 17.47 2.92
CA ILE A 41 -11.21 18.52 3.15
C ILE A 41 -10.59 18.99 1.82
N ALA A 42 -10.19 18.06 0.95
CA ALA A 42 -9.63 18.38 -0.36
C ALA A 42 -10.62 19.15 -1.24
N SER A 43 -11.91 18.79 -1.21
CA SER A 43 -12.96 19.45 -2.00
C SER A 43 -13.23 20.91 -1.58
N GLN A 44 -12.80 21.31 -0.38
CA GLN A 44 -12.92 22.68 0.09
C GLN A 44 -11.78 23.59 -0.42
N GLN A 45 -10.76 23.04 -1.07
CA GLN A 45 -9.64 23.81 -1.61
C GLN A 45 -9.98 24.42 -2.97
N SER A 46 -9.58 25.67 -3.20
CA SER A 46 -9.83 26.38 -4.45
C SER A 46 -9.07 25.80 -5.65
N HIS A 47 -7.91 25.20 -5.39
CA HIS A 47 -7.08 24.56 -6.40
C HIS A 47 -6.41 23.32 -5.80
N VAL A 48 -6.60 22.17 -6.44
CA VAL A 48 -5.92 20.92 -6.10
C VAL A 48 -4.97 20.57 -7.23
N PRO A 49 -3.65 20.46 -6.97
CA PRO A 49 -2.67 20.18 -8.01
C PRO A 49 -2.84 18.79 -8.63
N ASN A 50 -2.26 18.61 -9.82
CA ASN A 50 -2.16 17.34 -10.52
C ASN A 50 -0.72 17.11 -10.96
N LEU A 51 -0.28 15.84 -10.89
CA LEU A 51 1.08 15.41 -11.24
C LEU A 51 1.13 14.44 -12.42
N ALA A 52 0.06 14.37 -13.22
CA ALA A 52 0.02 13.57 -14.44
C ALA A 52 1.16 13.92 -15.39
N PHE A 53 1.86 12.91 -15.91
CA PHE A 53 2.84 13.12 -16.97
C PHE A 53 2.16 13.30 -18.32
N ALA A 54 2.75 14.12 -19.19
CA ALA A 54 2.21 14.41 -20.52
C ALA A 54 2.01 13.15 -21.39
N TRP A 55 2.85 12.12 -21.21
CA TRP A 55 2.76 10.86 -21.95
C TRP A 55 1.56 10.01 -21.53
N GLU A 56 0.98 10.23 -20.34
CA GLU A 56 -0.15 9.45 -19.84
C GLU A 56 -1.40 9.61 -20.70
N ASN A 57 -1.53 10.71 -21.46
CA ASN A 57 -2.61 10.90 -22.44
C ASN A 57 -2.63 9.85 -23.56
N ARG A 58 -1.55 9.06 -23.72
CA ARG A 58 -1.45 7.96 -24.68
C ARG A 58 -1.88 6.61 -24.09
N VAL A 59 -2.09 6.53 -22.77
CA VAL A 59 -2.57 5.32 -22.12
C VAL A 59 -4.04 5.15 -22.51
N PRO A 60 -4.43 4.03 -23.15
CA PRO A 60 -5.81 3.81 -23.53
C PRO A 60 -6.68 3.54 -22.29
N PHE A 61 -7.90 4.09 -22.30
CA PHE A 61 -8.93 3.66 -21.37
C PHE A 61 -9.45 2.27 -21.75
N ILE A 62 -9.41 1.33 -20.83
CA ILE A 62 -9.82 -0.06 -21.04
C ILE A 62 -10.90 -0.41 -20.03
N ALA A 63 -12.17 -0.31 -20.43
CA ALA A 63 -13.29 -0.47 -19.49
C ALA A 63 -13.26 -1.79 -18.71
N TRP A 64 -12.94 -2.92 -19.36
CA TRP A 64 -12.95 -4.24 -18.70
C TRP A 64 -11.86 -4.38 -17.63
N SER A 65 -10.80 -3.55 -17.64
CA SER A 65 -9.75 -3.61 -16.63
C SER A 65 -10.25 -3.14 -15.25
N ILE A 66 -11.49 -2.63 -15.13
CA ILE A 66 -12.12 -2.44 -13.82
C ILE A 66 -12.32 -3.76 -13.06
N VAL A 67 -12.42 -4.89 -13.75
CA VAL A 67 -12.55 -6.20 -13.12
C VAL A 67 -11.30 -6.54 -12.29
N PRO A 68 -10.07 -6.55 -12.86
CA PRO A 68 -8.88 -6.70 -12.04
C PRO A 68 -8.75 -5.57 -11.01
N TYR A 69 -9.03 -4.31 -11.35
CA TYR A 69 -8.99 -3.19 -10.39
C TYR A 69 -9.83 -3.51 -9.13
N TRP A 70 -11.11 -3.82 -9.29
CA TRP A 70 -12.00 -4.14 -8.16
C TRP A 70 -11.62 -5.41 -7.40
N SER A 71 -10.96 -6.36 -8.06
CA SER A 71 -10.60 -7.63 -7.43
C SER A 71 -9.69 -7.43 -6.20
N VAL A 72 -8.96 -6.32 -6.09
CA VAL A 72 -8.18 -6.00 -4.89
C VAL A 72 -9.07 -5.94 -3.64
N ASN A 73 -10.30 -5.43 -3.76
CA ASN A 73 -11.24 -5.30 -2.63
C ASN A 73 -11.71 -6.68 -2.15
N LEU A 74 -11.92 -7.61 -3.10
CA LEU A 74 -12.23 -9.00 -2.78
C LEU A 74 -11.03 -9.66 -2.08
N PHE A 75 -9.83 -9.54 -2.66
CA PHE A 75 -8.63 -10.16 -2.09
C PHE A 75 -8.21 -9.52 -0.76
N TYR A 76 -8.53 -8.25 -0.54
CA TYR A 76 -8.35 -7.56 0.74
C TYR A 76 -9.06 -8.30 1.87
N ALA A 77 -10.33 -8.67 1.65
CA ALA A 77 -11.11 -9.44 2.62
C ALA A 77 -10.63 -10.89 2.69
N VAL A 78 -10.49 -11.57 1.54
CA VAL A 78 -10.08 -12.98 1.48
C VAL A 78 -8.75 -13.21 2.19
N ALA A 79 -7.75 -12.35 1.97
CA ALA A 79 -6.42 -12.51 2.53
C ALA A 79 -6.39 -12.55 4.07
N LEU A 80 -7.36 -11.93 4.76
CA LEU A 80 -7.48 -12.02 6.22
C LEU A 80 -7.92 -13.43 6.68
N PHE A 81 -8.72 -14.13 5.88
CA PHE A 81 -9.20 -15.47 6.21
C PHE A 81 -8.22 -16.60 5.87
N VAL A 82 -7.23 -16.35 5.00
CA VAL A 82 -6.25 -17.37 4.58
C VAL A 82 -5.01 -17.44 5.51
N ASN A 83 -5.13 -16.99 6.75
CA ASN A 83 -4.05 -17.04 7.74
C ASN A 83 -4.12 -18.31 8.60
N ASP A 84 -2.97 -18.74 9.12
CA ASP A 84 -2.88 -19.91 9.99
C ASP A 84 -3.14 -19.59 11.47
N SER A 85 -2.95 -18.32 11.89
CA SER A 85 -3.15 -17.91 13.28
C SER A 85 -3.73 -16.48 13.41
N PRO A 86 -4.41 -16.14 14.53
CA PRO A 86 -4.94 -14.79 14.76
C PRO A 86 -3.86 -13.70 14.75
N GLU A 87 -2.64 -14.01 15.18
CA GLU A 87 -1.50 -13.09 15.19
C GLU A 87 -1.05 -12.75 13.77
N GLN A 88 -1.17 -13.69 12.83
CA GLN A 88 -0.92 -13.43 11.41
C GLN A 88 -2.00 -12.51 10.82
N VAL A 89 -3.27 -12.70 11.20
CA VAL A 89 -4.37 -11.78 10.84
C VAL A 89 -4.07 -10.37 11.37
N ASP A 90 -3.69 -10.24 12.64
CA ASP A 90 -3.35 -8.96 13.26
C ASP A 90 -2.19 -8.27 12.55
N ARG A 91 -1.17 -9.04 12.16
CA ARG A 91 -0.03 -8.51 11.41
C ARG A 91 -0.47 -7.99 10.04
N LEU A 92 -1.30 -8.74 9.30
CA LEU A 92 -1.82 -8.31 8.00
C LEU A 92 -2.70 -7.05 8.14
N ALA A 93 -3.60 -7.04 9.12
CA ALA A 93 -4.46 -5.90 9.40
C ALA A 93 -3.67 -4.65 9.80
N LYS A 94 -2.60 -4.79 10.59
CA LYS A 94 -1.68 -3.69 10.91
C LYS A 94 -0.98 -3.13 9.67
N ARG A 95 -0.58 -3.98 8.71
CA ARG A 95 -0.03 -3.53 7.42
C ARG A 95 -1.05 -2.69 6.64
N TYR A 96 -2.31 -3.16 6.54
CA TYR A 96 -3.39 -2.41 5.91
C TYR A 96 -3.65 -1.07 6.62
N LEU A 97 -3.74 -1.09 7.96
CA LEU A 97 -3.99 0.10 8.76
C LEU A 97 -2.87 1.13 8.62
N THR A 98 -1.61 0.70 8.63
CA THR A 98 -0.48 1.61 8.43
C THR A 98 -0.48 2.20 7.02
N ALA A 99 -0.74 1.40 5.98
CA ALA A 99 -0.87 1.91 4.63
C ALA A 99 -2.01 2.96 4.54
N GLN A 100 -3.17 2.66 5.14
CA GLN A 100 -4.30 3.58 5.19
C GLN A 100 -3.94 4.90 5.88
N ILE A 101 -3.40 4.84 7.10
CA ILE A 101 -3.09 6.04 7.90
C ILE A 101 -2.09 6.92 7.16
N ILE A 102 -1.01 6.34 6.63
CA ILE A 102 0.01 7.13 5.92
C ILE A 102 -0.58 7.72 4.63
N ALA A 103 -1.35 6.94 3.86
CA ALA A 103 -1.99 7.45 2.64
C ALA A 103 -2.94 8.62 2.94
N VAL A 104 -3.79 8.49 3.96
CA VAL A 104 -4.70 9.58 4.39
C VAL A 104 -3.93 10.80 4.88
N LEU A 105 -2.87 10.62 5.66
CA LEU A 105 -2.03 11.74 6.13
C LEU A 105 -1.37 12.47 4.96
N CYS A 106 -0.81 11.73 4.00
CA CYS A 106 -0.25 12.31 2.78
C CYS A 106 -1.31 13.07 1.99
N PHE A 107 -2.50 12.48 1.84
CA PHE A 107 -3.59 13.08 1.09
C PHE A 107 -4.10 14.38 1.76
N VAL A 108 -4.22 14.42 3.09
CA VAL A 108 -4.57 15.64 3.82
C VAL A 108 -3.47 16.71 3.72
N ALA A 109 -2.19 16.31 3.79
CA ALA A 109 -1.07 17.23 3.74
C ALA A 109 -0.82 17.79 2.33
N PHE A 110 -1.04 17.00 1.30
CA PHE A 110 -0.78 17.33 -0.10
C PHE A 110 -1.82 16.68 -1.01
N PRO A 111 -3.02 17.26 -1.10
CA PRO A 111 -4.07 16.70 -1.94
C PRO A 111 -3.73 16.83 -3.41
N LEU A 112 -4.07 15.79 -4.16
CA LEU A 112 -3.78 15.66 -5.58
C LEU A 112 -5.03 15.16 -6.29
N THR A 113 -5.34 15.73 -7.46
CA THR A 113 -6.54 15.34 -8.21
C THR A 113 -6.19 14.54 -9.46
N ALA A 114 -6.94 13.47 -9.70
CA ALA A 114 -7.04 12.86 -11.01
C ALA A 114 -7.72 13.85 -11.97
N THR A 115 -7.20 13.96 -13.20
CA THR A 115 -7.70 14.92 -14.20
C THR A 115 -8.34 14.27 -15.42
N PHE A 116 -8.14 12.96 -15.61
CA PHE A 116 -8.67 12.27 -16.77
C PHE A 116 -10.16 11.97 -16.63
N VAL A 117 -10.93 12.43 -17.61
CA VAL A 117 -12.38 12.17 -17.68
C VAL A 117 -12.60 10.75 -18.20
N LYS A 118 -13.32 9.95 -17.41
CA LYS A 118 -13.69 8.59 -17.78
C LYS A 118 -14.71 8.62 -18.93
N PRO A 119 -14.48 7.91 -20.05
CA PRO A 119 -15.47 7.77 -21.11
C PRO A 119 -16.76 7.12 -20.59
N ALA A 120 -17.89 7.38 -21.26
CA ALA A 120 -19.13 6.67 -20.98
C ALA A 120 -18.94 5.16 -21.23
N THR A 121 -19.32 4.34 -20.24
CA THR A 121 -19.20 2.88 -20.30
C THR A 121 -20.57 2.24 -20.11
N ALA A 122 -20.75 1.05 -20.68
CA ALA A 122 -22.01 0.29 -20.60
C ALA A 122 -21.75 -1.14 -20.11
N GLY A 123 -22.83 -1.84 -19.74
CA GLY A 123 -22.77 -3.21 -19.26
C GLY A 123 -22.15 -3.35 -17.87
N ILE A 124 -21.59 -4.52 -17.56
CA ILE A 124 -20.98 -4.82 -16.25
C ILE A 124 -19.87 -3.81 -15.88
N PRO A 125 -18.93 -3.47 -16.77
CA PRO A 125 -17.94 -2.45 -16.45
C PRO A 125 -18.55 -1.09 -16.09
N GLY A 126 -19.58 -0.65 -16.82
CA GLY A 126 -20.30 0.60 -16.53
C GLY A 126 -20.91 0.59 -15.14
N PHE A 127 -21.64 -0.46 -14.78
CA PHE A 127 -22.18 -0.62 -13.43
C PHE A 127 -21.09 -0.56 -12.34
N MET A 128 -19.95 -1.22 -12.57
CA MET A 128 -18.83 -1.18 -11.61
C MET A 128 -18.21 0.21 -11.51
N PHE A 129 -18.09 0.95 -12.62
CA PHE A 129 -17.63 2.35 -12.59
C PHE A 129 -18.62 3.26 -11.86
N ASP A 130 -19.93 3.06 -12.03
CA ASP A 130 -20.95 3.86 -11.36
C ASP A 130 -20.93 3.65 -9.84
N VAL A 131 -20.87 2.39 -9.38
CA VAL A 131 -20.74 2.09 -7.95
C VAL A 131 -19.43 2.63 -7.40
N LEU A 132 -18.33 2.52 -8.15
CA LEU A 132 -17.03 3.06 -7.74
C LEU A 132 -17.08 4.59 -7.61
N GLY A 133 -17.67 5.27 -8.60
CA GLY A 133 -17.83 6.73 -8.61
C GLY A 133 -18.71 7.27 -7.49
N GLY A 134 -19.61 6.43 -6.93
CA GLY A 134 -20.40 6.78 -5.75
C GLY A 134 -19.58 7.01 -4.48
N PHE A 135 -18.39 6.42 -4.38
CA PHE A 135 -17.52 6.50 -3.19
C PHE A 135 -16.13 7.09 -3.46
N ASP A 136 -15.61 6.91 -4.67
CA ASP A 136 -14.25 7.29 -5.06
C ASP A 136 -14.25 8.67 -5.73
N LYS A 137 -13.94 9.69 -4.93
CA LYS A 137 -13.82 11.09 -5.36
C LYS A 137 -12.43 11.33 -5.97
N PRO A 138 -12.26 12.34 -6.85
CA PRO A 138 -11.09 12.46 -7.72
C PRO A 138 -9.78 12.79 -7.00
N PHE A 139 -9.77 12.95 -5.68
CA PHE A 139 -8.64 13.51 -4.93
C PHE A 139 -7.69 12.44 -4.34
N ASN A 140 -7.97 11.16 -4.55
CA ASN A 140 -7.22 10.05 -3.96
C ASN A 140 -6.05 9.59 -4.79
N GLN A 141 -5.02 10.43 -4.86
CA GLN A 141 -3.83 10.16 -5.66
C GLN A 141 -2.63 9.85 -4.74
N ALA A 142 -1.41 10.23 -5.11
CA ALA A 142 -0.19 9.76 -4.46
C ALA A 142 -0.18 9.91 -2.91
N PRO A 143 0.14 8.83 -2.16
CA PRO A 143 0.45 7.47 -2.63
C PRO A 143 -0.80 6.65 -2.96
N SER A 144 -0.76 5.85 -4.05
CA SER A 144 -1.87 4.94 -4.37
C SER A 144 -2.02 3.88 -3.28
N LEU A 145 -3.05 4.01 -2.46
CA LEU A 145 -3.43 3.00 -1.48
C LEU A 145 -3.75 1.67 -2.18
N HIS A 146 -4.36 1.71 -3.36
CA HIS A 146 -4.68 0.53 -4.16
C HIS A 146 -3.41 -0.29 -4.47
N ILE A 147 -2.34 0.38 -4.91
CA ILE A 147 -1.05 -0.26 -5.16
C ILE A 147 -0.38 -0.72 -3.86
N ALA A 148 -0.48 0.05 -2.77
CA ALA A 148 0.05 -0.35 -1.47
C ALA A 148 -0.62 -1.66 -0.98
N LEU A 149 -1.95 -1.72 -1.04
CA LEU A 149 -2.73 -2.91 -0.70
C LEU A 149 -2.40 -4.07 -1.64
N LEU A 150 -2.29 -3.83 -2.95
CA LEU A 150 -1.87 -4.83 -3.93
C LEU A 150 -0.53 -5.46 -3.51
N ILE A 151 0.49 -4.68 -3.18
CA ILE A 151 1.80 -5.21 -2.76
C ILE A 151 1.70 -6.06 -1.50
N ILE A 152 0.93 -5.61 -0.50
CA ILE A 152 0.72 -6.36 0.75
C ILE A 152 -0.01 -7.68 0.50
N ILE A 153 -1.11 -7.64 -0.27
CA ILE A 153 -1.94 -8.80 -0.63
C ILE A 153 -1.15 -9.76 -1.52
N TRP A 154 -0.37 -9.23 -2.46
CA TRP A 154 0.47 -10.01 -3.35
C TRP A 154 1.47 -10.86 -2.54
N ASP A 155 2.18 -10.24 -1.59
CA ASP A 155 3.09 -10.96 -0.70
C ASP A 155 2.39 -12.01 0.16
N GLN A 156 1.18 -11.72 0.65
CA GLN A 156 0.41 -12.65 1.48
C GLN A 156 -0.05 -13.87 0.65
N MET A 157 -0.72 -13.63 -0.47
CA MET A 157 -1.42 -14.66 -1.25
C MET A 157 -0.47 -15.57 -2.05
N ARG A 158 0.68 -15.06 -2.52
CA ARG A 158 1.67 -15.89 -3.27
C ARG A 158 2.17 -17.08 -2.45
N ARG A 159 2.09 -17.00 -1.12
CA ARG A 159 2.63 -18.00 -0.17
C ARG A 159 1.68 -19.16 0.05
N VAL A 160 0.37 -18.92 -0.07
CA VAL A 160 -0.66 -19.96 0.04
C VAL A 160 -0.91 -20.68 -1.30
N MET A 161 -0.30 -20.17 -2.38
CA MET A 161 -0.40 -20.73 -3.73
C MET A 161 0.87 -21.50 -4.13
N GLY A 162 0.68 -22.67 -4.75
CA GLY A 162 1.76 -23.51 -5.28
C GLY A 162 1.79 -23.55 -6.81
N GLY A 163 2.96 -23.87 -7.38
CA GLY A 163 3.13 -24.19 -8.80
C GLY A 163 2.55 -23.16 -9.77
N ALA A 164 1.77 -23.64 -10.74
CA ALA A 164 1.16 -22.81 -11.79
C ALA A 164 0.18 -21.76 -11.27
N VAL A 165 -0.55 -22.03 -10.17
CA VAL A 165 -1.49 -21.07 -9.57
C VAL A 165 -0.77 -19.81 -9.10
N ARG A 166 0.45 -19.96 -8.59
CA ARG A 166 1.28 -18.81 -8.20
C ARG A 166 1.65 -17.94 -9.40
N VAL A 167 1.93 -18.53 -10.56
CA VAL A 167 2.22 -17.78 -11.80
C VAL A 167 0.99 -17.00 -12.24
N VAL A 168 -0.18 -17.64 -12.27
CA VAL A 168 -1.46 -16.97 -12.58
C VAL A 168 -1.71 -15.80 -11.63
N TRP A 169 -1.41 -15.97 -10.35
CA TRP A 169 -1.52 -14.89 -9.36
C TRP A 169 -0.57 -13.73 -9.63
N HIS A 170 0.70 -13.99 -9.98
CA HIS A 170 1.62 -12.92 -10.36
C HIS A 170 1.10 -12.14 -11.59
N VAL A 171 0.62 -12.85 -12.62
CA VAL A 171 0.02 -12.21 -13.80
C VAL A 171 -1.20 -11.39 -13.42
N TRP A 172 -2.07 -11.92 -12.55
CA TRP A 172 -3.25 -11.20 -12.08
C TRP A 172 -2.87 -9.94 -11.29
N CYS A 173 -1.89 -10.01 -10.39
CA CYS A 173 -1.38 -8.84 -9.68
C CYS A 173 -0.81 -7.76 -10.60
N LEU A 174 -0.11 -8.16 -11.68
CA LEU A 174 0.34 -7.22 -12.70
C LEU A 174 -0.85 -6.57 -13.43
N LEU A 175 -1.90 -7.32 -13.74
CA LEU A 175 -3.14 -6.75 -14.30
C LEU A 175 -3.81 -5.76 -13.34
N ILE A 176 -3.86 -6.06 -12.04
CA ILE A 176 -4.34 -5.09 -11.03
C ILE A 176 -3.48 -3.83 -11.07
N GLY A 177 -2.15 -3.97 -11.05
CA GLY A 177 -1.23 -2.84 -11.09
C GLY A 177 -1.35 -1.98 -12.35
N LEU A 178 -1.56 -2.59 -13.52
CA LEU A 178 -1.80 -1.87 -14.78
C LEU A 178 -3.21 -1.28 -14.87
N SER A 179 -4.18 -1.92 -14.22
CA SER A 179 -5.58 -1.49 -14.26
C SER A 179 -5.76 -0.09 -13.69
N VAL A 180 -4.95 0.32 -12.72
CA VAL A 180 -5.07 1.67 -12.11
C VAL A 180 -4.88 2.80 -13.13
N LEU A 181 -4.03 2.58 -14.13
CA LEU A 181 -3.81 3.55 -15.22
C LEU A 181 -4.89 3.43 -16.28
N THR A 182 -5.19 2.21 -16.72
CA THR A 182 -6.17 1.99 -17.82
C THR A 182 -7.63 2.22 -17.41
N THR A 183 -7.91 2.34 -16.10
CA THR A 183 -9.20 2.77 -15.56
C THR A 183 -9.25 4.27 -15.22
N TYR A 184 -8.17 5.00 -15.47
CA TYR A 184 -8.00 6.42 -15.10
C TYR A 184 -8.31 6.70 -13.62
N GLN A 185 -7.92 5.79 -12.73
CA GLN A 185 -8.09 5.96 -11.27
C GLN A 185 -6.87 6.60 -10.64
N HIS A 186 -5.70 6.33 -11.20
CA HIS A 186 -4.43 6.84 -10.69
C HIS A 186 -3.56 7.35 -11.83
N HIS A 187 -2.71 8.31 -11.50
CA HIS A 187 -1.60 8.73 -12.36
C HIS A 187 -0.38 7.85 -12.13
N ALA A 188 0.55 7.83 -13.10
CA ALA A 188 1.71 6.94 -13.03
C ALA A 188 2.64 7.24 -11.85
N VAL A 189 2.64 8.49 -11.36
CA VAL A 189 3.36 8.91 -10.14
C VAL A 189 2.85 8.22 -8.87
N ASP A 190 1.57 7.84 -8.83
CA ASP A 190 0.97 7.24 -7.64
C ASP A 190 1.44 5.80 -7.41
N ILE A 191 1.86 5.11 -8.48
CA ILE A 191 2.31 3.72 -8.45
C ILE A 191 3.61 3.55 -7.65
N PRO A 192 4.73 4.25 -7.94
CA PRO A 192 5.95 4.11 -7.15
C PRO A 192 5.74 4.59 -5.71
N ALA A 193 4.91 5.61 -5.48
CA ALA A 193 4.57 6.06 -4.13
C ALA A 193 3.79 4.99 -3.33
N GLY A 194 2.78 4.38 -3.96
CA GLY A 194 2.01 3.28 -3.38
C GLY A 194 2.85 2.03 -3.15
N ALA A 195 3.75 1.71 -4.08
CA ALA A 195 4.67 0.58 -3.95
C ALA A 195 5.63 0.78 -2.77
N LEU A 196 6.24 1.97 -2.64
CA LEU A 196 7.08 2.33 -1.50
C LEU A 196 6.32 2.18 -0.18
N LEU A 197 5.07 2.67 -0.12
CA LEU A 197 4.22 2.55 1.06
C LEU A 197 3.88 1.08 1.41
N GLY A 198 3.52 0.27 0.42
CA GLY A 198 3.25 -1.16 0.62
C GLY A 198 4.48 -1.91 1.13
N LEU A 199 5.65 -1.67 0.52
CA LEU A 199 6.92 -2.23 0.96
C LEU A 199 7.31 -1.77 2.36
N PHE A 200 7.10 -0.49 2.68
CA PHE A 200 7.32 0.04 4.02
C PHE A 200 6.44 -0.65 5.07
N ALA A 201 5.15 -0.88 4.77
CA ALA A 201 4.26 -1.62 5.66
C ALA A 201 4.71 -3.07 5.88
N LEU A 202 5.17 -3.75 4.81
CA LEU A 202 5.76 -5.10 4.90
C LEU A 202 7.04 -5.12 5.75
N TRP A 203 7.89 -4.10 5.61
CA TRP A 203 9.11 -3.93 6.41
C TRP A 203 8.77 -3.66 7.88
N LEU A 204 7.82 -2.78 8.16
CA LEU A 204 7.44 -2.40 9.54
C LEU A 204 6.86 -3.58 10.33
N PHE A 205 6.13 -4.45 9.65
CA PHE A 205 5.53 -5.66 10.21
C PHE A 205 6.03 -6.91 9.46
N PRO A 206 7.26 -7.38 9.75
CA PRO A 206 7.87 -8.51 9.07
C PRO A 206 7.04 -9.77 9.25
N ARG A 207 7.06 -10.66 8.25
CA ARG A 207 6.30 -11.93 8.30
C ARG A 207 6.77 -12.80 9.46
N ASN A 208 8.07 -13.02 9.52
CA ASN A 208 8.73 -13.86 10.52
C ASN A 208 9.51 -12.94 11.46
N GLY A 209 9.33 -13.13 12.76
CA GLY A 209 10.00 -12.33 13.78
C GLY A 209 9.19 -11.11 14.23
N SER A 210 9.84 -10.34 15.10
CA SER A 210 9.32 -9.12 15.68
C SER A 210 9.45 -7.94 14.73
N SER A 211 8.68 -6.88 14.96
CA SER A 211 8.89 -5.60 14.27
C SER A 211 10.34 -5.12 14.45
N PRO A 212 10.94 -4.40 13.47
CA PRO A 212 12.29 -3.83 13.61
C PRO A 212 12.47 -2.96 14.87
N PHE A 213 11.36 -2.49 15.47
CA PHE A 213 11.36 -1.64 16.65
C PHE A 213 11.13 -2.37 17.99
N ALA A 214 10.86 -3.68 17.98
CA ALA A 214 10.44 -4.41 19.19
C ALA A 214 11.48 -4.43 20.32
N GLY A 215 12.74 -4.13 20.02
CA GLY A 215 13.83 -3.99 20.98
C GLY A 215 14.61 -2.68 20.82
N PHE A 216 13.96 -1.62 20.32
CA PHE A 216 14.64 -0.35 20.10
C PHE A 216 15.19 0.21 21.41
N GLN A 217 16.50 0.37 21.49
CA GLN A 217 17.17 1.01 22.62
C GLN A 217 18.11 2.08 22.11
N LEU A 218 17.93 3.31 22.57
CA LEU A 218 18.75 4.42 22.11
C LEU A 218 20.23 4.13 22.37
N THR A 219 21.02 4.07 21.30
CA THR A 219 22.44 3.74 21.37
C THR A 219 23.18 4.71 22.29
N THR A 220 24.10 4.22 23.11
CA THR A 220 25.02 5.05 23.91
C THR A 220 26.35 5.29 23.17
N ASN A 221 26.59 4.58 22.06
CA ASN A 221 27.83 4.68 21.31
C ASN A 221 27.87 5.98 20.48
N PRO A 222 28.80 6.92 20.77
CA PRO A 222 28.85 8.21 20.08
C PRO A 222 29.14 8.08 18.58
N LYS A 223 29.90 7.06 18.14
CA LYS A 223 30.15 6.81 16.72
C LYS A 223 28.87 6.40 15.99
N ALA A 224 28.09 5.51 16.61
CA ALA A 224 26.80 5.08 16.05
C ALA A 224 25.82 6.25 15.95
N ARG A 225 25.71 7.09 16.99
CA ARG A 225 24.89 8.32 16.94
C ARG A 225 25.31 9.24 15.80
N ARG A 226 26.61 9.47 15.64
CA ARG A 226 27.16 10.33 14.56
C ARG A 226 26.80 9.79 13.17
N LEU A 227 26.97 8.48 12.95
CA LEU A 227 26.56 7.85 11.69
C LEU A 227 25.05 7.95 11.46
N GLY A 228 24.25 7.67 12.50
CA GLY A 228 22.79 7.83 12.45
C GLY A 228 22.36 9.25 12.05
N LEU A 229 23.03 10.28 12.57
CA LEU A 229 22.78 11.68 12.19
C LEU A 229 23.16 11.97 10.73
N TYR A 230 24.23 11.38 10.20
CA TYR A 230 24.58 11.55 8.77
C TYR A 230 23.54 10.90 7.86
N TYR A 231 23.08 9.69 8.19
CA TYR A 231 21.99 9.05 7.46
C TYR A 231 20.68 9.83 7.57
N LEU A 232 20.35 10.35 8.75
CA LEU A 232 19.17 11.18 8.97
C LEU A 232 19.24 12.49 8.18
N ALA A 233 20.39 13.16 8.15
CA ALA A 233 20.60 14.37 7.37
C ALA A 233 20.39 14.11 5.87
N GLY A 234 20.93 12.99 5.36
CA GLY A 234 20.67 12.56 3.99
C GLY A 234 19.19 12.25 3.72
N ALA A 235 18.51 11.59 4.67
CA ALA A 235 17.08 11.32 4.57
C ALA A 235 16.24 12.61 4.50
N VAL A 236 16.54 13.59 5.36
CA VAL A 236 15.88 14.91 5.38
C VAL A 236 16.17 15.67 4.09
N LEU A 237 17.40 15.63 3.58
CA LEU A 237 17.76 16.27 2.31
C LEU A 237 16.93 15.71 1.15
N PHE A 238 16.87 14.38 0.98
CA PHE A 238 16.07 13.79 -0.09
C PHE A 238 14.56 14.00 0.10
N LEU A 239 14.07 14.01 1.34
CA LEU A 239 12.67 14.35 1.62
C LEU A 239 12.36 15.79 1.21
N ALA A 240 13.24 16.75 1.55
CA ALA A 240 13.08 18.15 1.18
C ALA A 240 13.13 18.33 -0.35
N LEU A 241 14.06 17.64 -1.04
CA LEU A 241 14.13 17.62 -2.50
C LEU A 241 12.87 17.00 -3.13
N GLY A 242 12.31 15.95 -2.51
CA GLY A 242 11.05 15.33 -2.92
C GLY A 242 9.88 16.30 -2.80
N ILE A 243 9.67 16.88 -1.61
CA ILE A 243 8.56 17.81 -1.35
C ILE A 243 8.66 19.04 -2.26
N HIS A 244 9.84 19.67 -2.34
CA HIS A 244 10.05 20.81 -3.22
C HIS A 244 9.88 20.44 -4.69
N GLY A 245 10.47 19.32 -5.12
CA GLY A 245 10.39 18.84 -6.49
C GLY A 245 8.97 18.46 -6.92
N LEU A 246 8.13 17.94 -6.01
CA LEU A 246 6.73 17.60 -6.31
C LEU A 246 5.89 18.83 -6.65
N SER A 247 6.31 20.03 -6.26
CA SER A 247 5.68 21.28 -6.74
C SER A 247 6.02 21.61 -8.20
N MET A 248 7.06 20.97 -8.76
CA MET A 248 7.57 21.23 -10.12
C MET A 248 7.33 20.05 -11.06
N THR A 249 7.44 18.81 -10.59
CA THR A 249 7.36 17.61 -11.42
C THR A 249 6.98 16.35 -10.61
N GLY A 250 6.18 15.49 -11.23
CA GLY A 250 5.85 14.17 -10.67
C GLY A 250 7.07 13.26 -10.49
N TYR A 251 8.16 13.47 -11.25
CA TYR A 251 9.39 12.64 -11.11
C TYR A 251 10.05 12.78 -9.74
N ALA A 252 9.79 13.87 -9.01
CA ALA A 252 10.34 14.08 -7.68
C ALA A 252 9.88 13.02 -6.66
N ILE A 253 8.83 12.25 -6.95
CA ILE A 253 8.39 11.13 -6.12
C ILE A 253 9.50 10.11 -5.87
N PHE A 254 10.44 9.96 -6.82
CA PHE A 254 11.54 9.01 -6.69
C PHE A 254 12.52 9.40 -5.58
N TRP A 255 12.56 10.66 -5.14
CA TRP A 255 13.37 11.08 -3.99
C TRP A 255 12.86 10.52 -2.66
N LEU A 256 11.59 10.11 -2.57
CA LEU A 256 11.06 9.48 -1.36
C LEU A 256 11.70 8.12 -1.10
N TRP A 257 12.15 7.40 -2.14
CA TRP A 257 12.79 6.10 -2.00
C TRP A 257 14.12 6.15 -1.23
N PRO A 258 15.14 6.94 -1.65
CA PRO A 258 16.35 7.10 -0.87
C PRO A 258 16.08 7.79 0.46
N ALA A 259 15.12 8.70 0.56
CA ALA A 259 14.74 9.31 1.85
C ALA A 259 14.29 8.24 2.87
N THR A 260 13.36 7.36 2.48
CA THR A 260 12.89 6.28 3.34
C THR A 260 14.00 5.27 3.65
N ALA A 261 14.81 4.89 2.66
CA ALA A 261 15.91 3.95 2.88
C ALA A 261 16.94 4.49 3.89
N LEU A 262 17.36 5.76 3.75
CA LEU A 262 18.30 6.37 4.68
C LEU A 262 17.70 6.58 6.08
N ALA A 263 16.41 6.90 6.17
CA ALA A 263 15.71 6.99 7.45
C ALA A 263 15.70 5.63 8.19
N ILE A 264 15.44 4.54 7.47
CA ILE A 264 15.51 3.18 8.02
C ILE A 264 16.93 2.87 8.52
N VAL A 265 17.98 3.21 7.75
CA VAL A 265 19.37 3.01 8.17
C VAL A 265 19.73 3.85 9.39
N ALA A 266 19.29 5.11 9.43
CA ALA A 266 19.48 5.99 10.57
C ALA A 266 18.88 5.38 11.86
N LEU A 267 17.68 4.81 11.77
CA LEU A 267 17.03 4.11 12.89
C LEU A 267 17.83 2.88 13.35
N GLY A 268 18.45 2.14 12.42
CA GLY A 268 19.39 1.06 12.74
C GLY A 268 20.53 1.53 13.63
N TYR A 269 21.18 2.63 13.26
CA TYR A 269 22.25 3.23 14.05
C TYR A 269 21.78 3.83 15.37
N PHE A 270 20.58 4.41 15.43
CA PHE A 270 20.05 5.00 16.65
C PHE A 270 19.61 4.00 17.71
N GLY A 271 19.23 2.78 17.33
CA GLY A 271 18.82 1.80 18.34
C GLY A 271 18.07 0.56 17.86
N ALA A 272 17.63 0.52 16.60
CA ALA A 272 16.99 -0.68 16.05
C ALA A 272 18.00 -1.80 15.72
N GLY A 273 19.29 -1.46 15.60
CA GLY A 273 20.35 -2.40 15.29
C GLY A 273 20.26 -2.95 13.86
N ALA A 274 21.02 -4.02 13.58
CA ALA A 274 21.07 -4.64 12.24
C ALA A 274 19.77 -5.36 11.83
N GLY A 275 18.84 -5.57 12.77
CA GLY A 275 17.54 -6.21 12.51
C GLY A 275 16.69 -5.48 11.48
N ILE A 276 16.94 -4.18 11.24
CA ILE A 276 16.29 -3.39 10.18
C ILE A 276 16.45 -3.99 8.78
N PHE A 277 17.51 -4.76 8.53
CA PHE A 277 17.80 -5.34 7.22
C PHE A 277 17.07 -6.67 6.99
N GLN A 278 16.50 -7.27 8.04
CA GLN A 278 15.72 -8.51 7.96
C GLN A 278 16.41 -9.66 7.20
N LYS A 279 17.76 -9.69 7.24
CA LYS A 279 18.54 -10.77 6.64
C LYS A 279 18.27 -12.07 7.40
N GLN A 280 17.91 -13.12 6.67
CA GLN A 280 17.89 -14.47 7.21
C GLN A 280 19.29 -15.05 7.02
N THR A 281 19.72 -15.91 7.95
CA THR A 281 20.89 -16.75 7.73
C THR A 281 20.52 -17.76 6.63
N ASP A 282 21.25 -17.73 5.53
CA ASP A 282 21.12 -18.68 4.42
C ASP A 282 21.38 -20.12 4.88
#